data_AF-A0A1I1X368-F1
#
_entry.id   AF-A0A1I1X368-F1
#
_cell.length_a   1.000
_cell.length_b   1.000
_cell.length_c   1.000
_cell.angle_alpha   90.00
_cell.angle_beta   90.00
_cell.angle_gamma   90.00
#
_symmetry.space_group_name_H-M   'P 1'
#
loop_
_entity.id
_entity.type
_entity.pdbx_description
1 polymer ?
#
loop_
_entity_poly.entity_id
_entity_poly.type
_entity_poly.pdbx_seq_one_letter_code
_entity_poly.pdbx_strand_id
1 'polypeptide(L)'
;MKSLFKRNSVNRNLAPASTAEKIATTPPIMTHTANDRVSSGLYPENDILDEQVDSNDYQVEVVLNNSEVRIILLKDESGRVQFRSIYEKRNKMLKVIDLGQGLIFKGVIAG
;
A
#
# COMPACT_ATOMS: atom_id res chain seq x y z
N MET A 1 5.26 47.49 50.86
CA MET A 1 3.84 47.84 50.64
C MET A 1 3.18 46.77 49.78
N LYS A 2 1.93 46.43 50.11
CA LYS A 2 1.12 45.34 49.54
C LYS A 2 0.58 45.70 48.14
N SER A 3 0.56 44.74 47.22
CA SER A 3 -0.59 44.35 46.35
C SER A 3 -0.09 43.26 45.37
N LEU A 4 -0.53 41.98 45.38
CA LEU A 4 -1.85 41.37 45.04
C LEU A 4 -2.37 41.85 43.66
N PHE A 5 -2.77 41.05 42.66
CA PHE A 5 -3.49 39.76 42.54
C PHE A 5 -3.07 39.08 41.20
N LYS A 6 -2.71 37.78 41.12
CA LYS A 6 -3.55 36.54 41.01
C LYS A 6 -4.17 36.30 39.62
N ARG A 7 -3.79 35.19 38.97
CA ARG A 7 -4.68 34.21 38.28
C ARG A 7 -4.00 32.82 38.35
N ASN A 8 -4.52 31.93 39.19
CA ASN A 8 -5.36 30.77 38.85
C ASN A 8 -4.53 29.59 38.31
N SER A 9 -4.03 28.72 39.19
CA SER A 9 -4.70 27.50 39.71
C SER A 9 -4.73 26.35 38.72
N VAL A 10 -3.67 25.53 38.73
CA VAL A 10 -3.61 24.12 39.19
C VAL A 10 -4.43 23.15 38.34
N ASN A 11 -3.76 22.22 37.66
CA ASN A 11 -3.93 20.82 38.04
C ASN A 11 -2.64 20.01 37.86
N ARG A 12 -2.17 19.42 38.96
CA ARG A 12 -1.07 18.45 39.04
C ARG A 12 -1.72 17.08 39.09
N ASN A 13 -1.34 16.16 38.20
CA ASN A 13 -1.55 14.74 38.44
C ASN A 13 -0.21 14.01 38.32
N LEU A 14 0.23 13.50 39.46
CA LEU A 14 1.27 12.48 39.59
C LEU A 14 0.62 11.09 39.55
N ALA A 15 1.29 10.17 38.82
CA ALA A 15 1.33 8.70 38.97
C ALA A 15 0.08 7.90 38.53
N PRO A 16 0.13 6.54 38.41
CA PRO A 16 1.26 5.58 38.38
C PRO A 16 1.18 4.49 37.27
N ALA A 17 2.23 3.66 37.18
CA ALA A 17 2.28 2.23 36.83
C ALA A 17 1.45 1.67 35.64
N SER A 18 2.16 1.18 34.60
CA SER A 18 1.59 0.27 33.60
C SER A 18 2.00 -1.18 33.92
N THR A 19 1.08 -1.90 34.56
CA THR A 19 1.03 -3.37 34.57
C THR A 19 0.04 -3.80 33.49
N ALA A 20 0.37 -4.89 32.79
CA ALA A 20 -0.27 -5.42 31.59
C ALA A 20 -1.78 -5.72 31.69
N GLU A 21 -2.54 -5.44 30.62
CA GLU A 21 -3.82 -6.09 30.29
C GLU A 21 -4.05 -6.18 28.75
N LYS A 22 -3.84 -7.38 28.22
CA LYS A 22 -4.71 -8.18 27.31
C LYS A 22 -5.71 -7.47 26.34
N ILE A 23 -5.36 -7.51 25.04
CA ILE A 23 -6.14 -7.69 23.78
C ILE A 23 -7.45 -6.88 23.55
N ALA A 24 -7.43 -5.98 22.55
CA ALA A 24 -8.53 -5.80 21.58
C ALA A 24 -8.03 -5.08 20.32
N THR A 25 -8.38 -5.64 19.16
CA THR A 25 -8.07 -5.18 17.80
C THR A 25 -8.62 -3.79 17.51
N THR A 26 -7.75 -2.84 17.14
CA THR A 26 -8.12 -1.56 16.53
C THR A 26 -7.49 -1.51 15.13
N PRO A 27 -8.25 -1.27 14.04
CA PRO A 27 -7.65 -1.13 12.72
C PRO A 27 -6.71 0.09 12.68
N PRO A 28 -5.55 0.00 11.99
CA PRO A 28 -4.61 1.11 11.92
C PRO A 28 -5.24 2.29 11.18
N ILE A 29 -5.10 3.47 11.78
CA ILE A 29 -5.58 4.76 11.29
C ILE A 29 -4.85 5.09 9.98
N MET A 30 -5.56 5.01 8.84
CA MET A 30 -5.03 5.39 7.53
C MET A 30 -5.03 6.92 7.40
N THR A 31 -3.84 7.52 7.58
CA THR A 31 -3.60 8.93 7.24
C THR A 31 -3.20 9.02 5.77
N HIS A 32 -4.04 9.64 4.95
CA HIS A 32 -3.76 9.85 3.53
C HIS A 32 -2.97 11.15 3.36
N THR A 33 -1.67 11.07 3.00
CA THR A 33 -0.90 12.19 2.45
C THR A 33 0.24 11.68 1.55
N ALA A 34 0.13 11.99 0.26
CA ALA A 34 1.19 12.14 -0.75
C ALA A 34 2.32 11.08 -0.82
N ASN A 35 1.95 9.83 -1.13
CA ASN A 35 2.65 8.92 -2.05
C ASN A 35 1.86 7.62 -1.98
N ASP A 36 0.88 7.49 -2.87
CA ASP A 36 0.03 6.30 -2.94
C ASP A 36 0.86 5.14 -3.49
N ARG A 37 1.70 4.56 -2.62
CA ARG A 37 2.27 3.23 -2.81
C ARG A 37 1.07 2.31 -2.81
N VAL A 38 0.58 1.96 -4.01
CA VAL A 38 -0.52 1.03 -4.23
C VAL A 38 -0.25 -0.19 -3.36
N SER A 39 -1.02 -0.31 -2.28
CA SER A 39 -0.84 -1.37 -1.30
C SER A 39 -0.88 -2.73 -1.98
N SER A 40 0.19 -3.51 -1.81
CA SER A 40 0.28 -4.93 -2.15
C SER A 40 -0.92 -5.65 -1.53
N GLY A 41 -1.93 -5.90 -2.37
CA GLY A 41 -3.16 -6.62 -1.97
C GLY A 41 -4.48 -6.06 -2.53
N LEU A 42 -4.46 -4.94 -3.26
CA LEU A 42 -5.69 -4.39 -3.88
C LEU A 42 -6.26 -5.23 -5.02
N TYR A 43 -5.41 -5.99 -5.73
CA TYR A 43 -5.78 -6.69 -6.94
C TYR A 43 -5.34 -8.16 -6.90
N PRO A 44 -6.12 -9.07 -7.52
CA PRO A 44 -5.81 -10.49 -7.54
C PRO A 44 -4.49 -10.83 -8.25
N GLU A 45 -4.03 -9.98 -9.15
CA GLU A 45 -2.73 -10.17 -9.82
C GLU A 45 -1.51 -9.84 -8.95
N ASN A 46 -1.67 -9.20 -7.78
CA ASN A 46 -0.53 -8.72 -7.00
C ASN A 46 0.35 -9.86 -6.46
N ASP A 47 -0.26 -10.96 -6.00
CA ASP A 47 0.50 -12.11 -5.49
C ASP A 47 1.41 -12.70 -6.59
N ILE A 48 0.92 -12.74 -7.82
CA ILE A 48 1.70 -13.20 -8.97
C ILE A 48 2.76 -12.18 -9.36
N LEU A 49 2.47 -10.88 -9.26
CA LEU A 49 3.50 -9.86 -9.50
C LEU A 49 4.63 -9.93 -8.47
N ASP A 50 4.30 -10.20 -7.21
CA ASP A 50 5.28 -10.42 -6.16
C ASP A 50 6.13 -11.68 -6.44
N GLU A 51 5.47 -12.80 -6.77
CA GLU A 51 6.14 -14.06 -7.06
C GLU A 51 7.06 -14.00 -8.30
N GLN A 52 6.61 -13.36 -9.38
CA GLN A 52 7.32 -13.39 -10.66
C GLN A 52 8.42 -12.33 -10.75
N VAL A 53 8.26 -11.18 -10.10
CA VAL A 53 9.15 -10.03 -10.32
C VAL A 53 9.53 -9.25 -9.06
N ASP A 54 9.22 -9.75 -7.86
CA ASP A 54 9.42 -9.03 -6.58
C ASP A 54 8.89 -7.59 -6.64
N SER A 55 7.58 -7.48 -6.83
CA SER A 55 6.91 -6.21 -7.13
C SER A 55 7.13 -5.10 -6.10
N ASN A 56 7.57 -5.44 -4.89
CA ASN A 56 7.90 -4.48 -3.83
C ASN A 56 9.14 -3.62 -4.16
N ASP A 57 10.02 -4.09 -5.05
CA ASP A 57 11.21 -3.35 -5.51
C ASP A 57 10.88 -2.29 -6.58
N TYR A 58 9.62 -2.18 -7.00
CA TYR A 58 9.19 -1.30 -8.08
C TYR A 58 8.16 -0.28 -7.63
N GLN A 59 8.17 0.86 -8.32
CA GLN A 59 7.06 1.80 -8.27
C GLN A 59 5.93 1.26 -9.14
N VAL A 60 4.75 1.10 -8.54
CA VAL A 60 3.56 0.55 -9.18
C VAL A 60 2.67 1.68 -9.68
N GLU A 61 2.28 1.64 -10.96
CA GLU A 61 1.35 2.59 -11.57
C GLU A 61 0.22 1.87 -12.32
N VAL A 62 -1.02 2.15 -11.95
CA VAL A 62 -2.20 1.67 -12.68
C VAL A 62 -2.55 2.64 -13.80
N VAL A 63 -2.23 2.31 -15.04
CA VAL A 63 -2.46 3.21 -16.21
C VAL A 63 -3.80 2.98 -16.90
N LEU A 64 -4.42 1.81 -16.68
CA LEU A 64 -5.75 1.50 -17.17
C LEU A 64 -6.45 0.56 -16.19
N ASN A 65 -7.70 0.83 -15.86
CA ASN A 65 -8.54 -0.06 -15.06
C ASN A 65 -10.01 0.15 -15.44
N ASN A 66 -10.55 -0.72 -16.29
CA ASN A 66 -11.96 -0.71 -16.69
C ASN A 66 -12.62 -2.07 -16.42
N SER A 67 -13.85 -2.29 -16.89
CA SER A 67 -14.58 -3.55 -16.66
C SER A 67 -13.95 -4.77 -17.34
N GLU A 68 -13.15 -4.58 -18.40
CA GLU A 68 -12.59 -5.65 -19.20
C GLU A 68 -11.12 -5.91 -18.91
N VAL A 69 -10.34 -4.86 -18.67
CA VAL A 69 -8.88 -4.94 -18.56
C VAL A 69 -8.34 -4.02 -17.48
N ARG A 70 -7.25 -4.47 -16.84
CA ARG A 70 -6.39 -3.63 -16.01
C ARG A 70 -4.95 -3.75 -16.49
N ILE A 71 -4.25 -2.63 -16.56
CA ILE A 71 -2.84 -2.54 -16.94
C ILE A 71 -2.09 -1.84 -15.82
N ILE A 72 -1.06 -2.51 -15.31
CA ILE A 72 -0.17 -2.01 -14.26
C ILE A 72 1.24 -1.96 -14.83
N LEU A 73 1.93 -0.84 -14.62
CA LEU A 73 3.34 -0.66 -14.94
C LEU A 73 4.16 -0.76 -13.65
N LEU A 74 5.28 -1.48 -13.72
CA LEU A 74 6.28 -1.54 -12.66
C LEU A 74 7.52 -0.81 -13.14
N LYS A 75 7.89 0.25 -12.42
CA LYS A 75 8.97 1.15 -12.76
C LYS A 75 10.13 1.00 -11.77
N ASP A 76 11.35 0.99 -12.30
CA ASP A 76 12.56 1.02 -11.47
C ASP A 76 12.70 2.35 -10.71
N GLU A 77 13.73 2.46 -9.87
CA GLU A 77 14.04 3.68 -9.11
C GLU A 77 14.28 4.92 -10.00
N SER A 78 14.68 4.71 -11.25
CA SER A 78 14.87 5.77 -12.25
C SER A 78 13.57 6.16 -12.97
N GLY A 79 12.44 5.54 -12.61
CA GLY A 79 11.13 5.76 -13.23
C GLY A 79 10.96 5.07 -14.59
N ARG A 80 11.90 4.21 -15.01
CA ARG A 80 11.81 3.47 -16.27
C ARG A 80 10.95 2.24 -16.08
N VAL A 81 10.01 2.01 -16.98
CA VAL A 81 9.15 0.83 -16.96
C VAL A 81 10.02 -0.39 -17.25
N GLN A 82 9.99 -1.38 -16.35
CA GLN A 82 10.68 -2.66 -16.50
C GLN A 82 9.68 -3.77 -16.82
N PHE A 83 8.50 -3.73 -16.19
CA PHE A 83 7.45 -4.71 -16.41
C PHE A 83 6.10 -4.08 -16.68
N ARG A 84 5.26 -4.84 -17.39
CA ARG A 84 3.85 -4.55 -17.61
C ARG A 84 3.00 -5.76 -17.27
N SER A 85 2.04 -5.56 -16.38
CA SER A 85 0.95 -6.48 -16.13
C SER A 85 -0.25 -6.14 -17.03
N ILE A 86 -0.89 -7.14 -17.60
CA ILE A 86 -2.17 -7.01 -18.30
C ILE A 86 -3.10 -8.09 -17.74
N TYR A 87 -4.14 -7.67 -17.04
CA TYR A 87 -5.17 -8.54 -16.51
C TYR A 87 -6.48 -8.39 -17.29
N GLU A 88 -6.82 -9.41 -18.08
CA GLU A 88 -8.08 -9.54 -18.80
C GLU A 88 -9.14 -10.13 -17.87
N LYS A 89 -9.97 -9.26 -17.28
CA LYS A 89 -10.89 -9.59 -16.17
C LYS A 89 -11.94 -10.63 -16.54
N ARG A 90 -12.47 -10.56 -17.77
CA ARG A 90 -13.53 -11.47 -18.25
C ARG A 90 -13.09 -12.94 -18.19
N ASN A 91 -11.85 -13.20 -18.57
CA ASN A 91 -11.29 -14.55 -18.66
C ASN A 91 -10.37 -14.84 -17.46
N LYS A 92 -10.25 -13.90 -16.51
CA LYS A 92 -9.30 -13.90 -15.41
C LYS A 92 -7.87 -14.23 -15.85
N MET A 93 -7.49 -13.78 -17.05
CA MET A 93 -6.20 -14.09 -17.66
C MET A 93 -5.21 -12.98 -17.32
N LEU A 94 -4.14 -13.32 -16.61
CA LEU A 94 -3.03 -12.42 -16.32
C LEU A 94 -1.87 -12.70 -17.28
N LYS A 95 -1.25 -11.63 -17.76
CA LYS A 95 0.03 -11.64 -18.47
C LYS A 95 1.00 -10.72 -17.75
N VAL A 96 2.20 -11.21 -17.45
CA VAL A 96 3.31 -10.38 -16.97
C VAL A 96 4.39 -10.37 -18.05
N ILE A 97 4.78 -9.17 -18.45
CA ILE A 97 5.70 -8.93 -19.56
C ILE A 97 6.88 -8.15 -19.01
N ASP A 98 8.08 -8.72 -19.13
CA ASP A 98 9.36 -8.05 -19.00
C ASP A 98 9.65 -7.29 -20.32
N LEU A 99 10.01 -6.01 -20.25
CA LEU A 99 10.23 -5.22 -21.48
C LEU A 99 11.57 -5.52 -22.18
N GLY A 100 12.51 -6.20 -21.53
CA GLY A 100 13.74 -6.70 -22.11
C GLY A 100 13.66 -8.16 -22.58
N GLN A 101 12.85 -9.00 -21.93
CA GLN A 101 12.79 -10.46 -22.18
C GLN A 101 11.49 -10.93 -22.83
N GLY A 102 10.42 -10.13 -22.79
CA GLY A 102 9.11 -10.48 -23.33
C GLY A 102 8.17 -11.09 -22.29
N LEU A 103 7.28 -11.98 -22.74
CA LEU A 103 6.26 -12.58 -21.88
C LEU A 103 6.89 -13.60 -20.91
N ILE A 104 6.86 -13.30 -19.61
CA ILE A 104 7.45 -14.16 -18.56
C ILE A 104 6.39 -14.95 -17.80
N PHE A 105 5.13 -14.49 -17.79
CA PHE A 105 4.02 -15.22 -17.20
C PHE A 105 2.75 -15.06 -18.03
N LYS A 106 1.98 -16.15 -18.15
CA LYS A 106 0.62 -16.15 -18.68
C LYS A 106 -0.21 -17.25 -18.00
N GLY A 107 -1.26 -16.85 -17.29
CA GLY A 107 -2.09 -17.80 -16.55
C GLY A 107 -3.45 -17.26 -16.20
N VAL A 108 -4.40 -18.17 -15.99
CA VAL A 108 -5.69 -17.85 -15.36
C VAL A 108 -5.45 -17.78 -13.86
N ILE A 109 -5.86 -16.69 -13.22
CA ILE A 109 -5.71 -16.48 -11.78
C ILE A 109 -7.06 -16.48 -11.06
N ALA A 110 -7.05 -16.79 -9.76
CA ALA A 110 -8.21 -16.56 -8.92
C ALA A 110 -8.43 -15.04 -8.78
N GLY A 111 -9.68 -14.62 -8.70
CA GLY A 111 -10.08 -13.22 -8.65
C GLY A 111 -11.23 -13.02 -7.70
#